data_AF-A0A8T2WF93-F1
#
_entry.id   AF-A0A8T2WF93-F1
#
_cell.length_a   1.000
_cell.length_b   1.000
_cell.length_c   1.000
_cell.angle_alpha   90.00
_cell.angle_beta   90.00
_cell.angle_gamma   90.00
#
_symmetry.space_group_name_H-M   'P 1'
#
loop_
_entity.id
_entity.type
_entity.pdbx_description
1 polymer ?
#
loop_
_entity_poly.entity_id
_entity_poly.type
_entity_poly.pdbx_seq_one_letter_code
_entity_poly.pdbx_strand_id
1 'polypeptide(L)'
;MDWRKKGAVTPIKDQEQELVECDTKGEDQGCEGGLMEDGFEFIIKNHGIKTEANYPYQAADGTCNSKKKASHIAKITGYEKVPANSETTLLKAVANQPISVSIDGGGSDFQFYSSGVFTGQRRTELKHGVVAVGYDTTSDGINYWIVKSS
;
A
#
# COMPACT_ATOMS: atom_id res chain seq x y z
N MET A 1 14.34 -3.29 11.60
CA MET A 1 13.58 -4.43 11.00
C MET A 1 13.22 -4.08 9.57
N ASP A 2 13.39 -5.01 8.62
CA ASP A 2 13.07 -4.78 7.20
C ASP A 2 12.44 -6.04 6.56
N TRP A 3 11.17 -5.97 6.17
CA TRP A 3 10.45 -7.09 5.56
C TRP A 3 10.96 -7.45 4.16
N ARG A 4 11.63 -6.52 3.46
CA ARG A 4 12.23 -6.78 2.14
C ARG A 4 13.35 -7.81 2.27
N LYS A 5 14.15 -7.72 3.35
CA LYS A 5 15.22 -8.67 3.66
C LYS A 5 14.70 -10.05 4.08
N LYS A 6 13.43 -10.14 4.50
CA LYS A 6 12.77 -11.39 4.91
C LYS A 6 12.00 -12.08 3.77
N GLY A 7 12.03 -11.55 2.55
CA GLY A 7 11.27 -12.09 1.41
C GLY A 7 9.76 -11.93 1.51
N ALA A 8 9.24 -11.26 2.56
CA ALA A 8 7.80 -11.05 2.77
C ALA A 8 7.22 -9.93 1.90
N VAL A 9 8.08 -9.09 1.32
CA VAL A 9 7.70 -8.04 0.35
C VAL A 9 8.14 -8.44 -1.05
N THR A 10 8.19 -9.75 -1.34
CA THR A 10 8.29 -10.20 -2.74
C THR A 10 6.97 -9.79 -3.39
N PRO A 11 6.95 -8.70 -4.19
CA PRO A 11 5.70 -8.20 -4.69
C PRO A 11 5.18 -9.26 -5.63
N ILE A 12 3.90 -9.59 -5.50
CA ILE A 12 3.21 -9.92 -6.73
C ILE A 12 3.04 -8.55 -7.40
N LYS A 13 4.06 -8.18 -8.17
CA LYS A 13 4.13 -6.91 -8.87
C LYS A 13 2.84 -6.73 -9.67
N ASP A 14 2.35 -5.49 -9.67
CA ASP A 14 1.43 -4.95 -10.67
C ASP A 14 -0.03 -5.45 -10.60
N GLN A 15 -0.43 -6.19 -9.55
CA GLN A 15 -1.81 -6.70 -9.36
C GLN A 15 -2.90 -5.63 -9.09
N GLU A 16 -2.58 -4.35 -9.19
CA GLU A 16 -3.48 -3.28 -8.77
C GLU A 16 -4.67 -3.09 -9.73
N GLN A 17 -4.56 -3.53 -10.99
CA GLN A 17 -5.57 -3.23 -12.01
C GLN A 17 -6.94 -3.85 -11.73
N GLU A 18 -7.01 -5.01 -11.08
CA GLU A 18 -8.31 -5.58 -10.70
C GLU A 18 -9.02 -4.65 -9.69
N LEU A 19 -8.29 -4.05 -8.75
CA LEU A 19 -8.85 -3.06 -7.83
C LEU A 19 -9.29 -1.81 -8.59
N VAL A 20 -8.43 -1.25 -9.45
CA VAL A 20 -8.73 -0.05 -10.25
C VAL A 20 -10.04 -0.21 -11.04
N GLU A 21 -10.25 -1.36 -11.68
CA GLU A 21 -11.42 -1.55 -12.56
C GLU A 21 -12.66 -2.13 -11.83
N CYS A 22 -12.47 -2.95 -10.80
CA CYS A 22 -13.55 -3.71 -10.16
C CYS A 22 -13.96 -3.17 -8.79
N ASP A 23 -13.05 -2.51 -8.07
CA ASP A 23 -13.35 -1.85 -6.81
C ASP A 23 -13.70 -0.38 -7.04
N THR A 24 -14.84 -0.17 -7.69
CA THR A 24 -15.35 1.17 -8.04
C THR A 24 -16.67 1.46 -7.32
N LYS A 25 -16.92 0.74 -6.23
CA LYS A 25 -18.14 0.88 -5.42
C LYS A 25 -17.75 1.42 -4.05
N GLY A 26 -18.29 2.57 -3.67
CA GLY A 26 -17.96 3.20 -2.40
C GLY A 26 -17.15 4.47 -2.63
N GLU A 27 -16.04 4.62 -1.92
CA GLU A 27 -15.16 5.78 -2.05
C GLU A 27 -14.13 5.62 -3.17
N ASP A 28 -13.82 4.38 -3.57
CA ASP A 28 -12.84 4.08 -4.62
C ASP A 28 -13.35 4.46 -6.02
N GLN A 29 -12.52 5.20 -6.74
CA GLN A 29 -12.83 5.84 -8.02
C GLN A 29 -11.75 5.56 -9.08
N GLY A 30 -11.19 4.35 -9.07
CA GLY A 30 -10.17 3.95 -10.05
C GLY A 30 -8.95 4.86 -10.02
N CYS A 31 -8.62 5.47 -11.15
CA CYS A 31 -7.48 6.39 -11.28
C CYS A 31 -7.65 7.71 -10.52
N GLU A 32 -8.86 8.09 -10.09
CA GLU A 32 -9.10 9.33 -9.33
C GLU A 32 -8.85 9.19 -7.82
N GLY A 33 -8.52 7.98 -7.36
CA GLY A 33 -8.13 7.71 -5.99
C GLY A 33 -9.04 6.70 -5.28
N GLY A 34 -8.69 6.41 -4.03
CA GLY A 34 -9.39 5.43 -3.21
C GLY A 34 -8.78 5.26 -1.82
N LEU A 35 -9.37 4.38 -1.04
CA LEU A 35 -9.03 4.05 0.33
C LEU A 35 -8.57 2.59 0.43
N MET A 36 -7.47 2.35 1.15
CA MET A 36 -6.92 1.00 1.27
C MET A 36 -7.87 0.02 1.97
N GLU A 37 -8.73 0.50 2.86
CA GLU A 37 -9.77 -0.32 3.50
C GLU A 37 -10.83 -0.84 2.52
N ASP A 38 -11.23 -0.07 1.52
CA ASP A 38 -12.19 -0.47 0.50
C ASP A 38 -11.56 -1.57 -0.36
N GLY A 39 -10.30 -1.38 -0.76
CA GLY A 39 -9.50 -2.42 -1.42
C GLY A 39 -9.41 -3.74 -0.62
N PHE A 40 -9.20 -3.69 0.69
CA PHE A 40 -9.20 -4.91 1.51
C PHE A 40 -10.59 -5.56 1.57
N GLU A 41 -11.63 -4.76 1.75
CA GLU A 41 -13.01 -5.22 1.77
C GLU A 41 -13.42 -5.87 0.44
N PHE A 42 -12.98 -5.30 -0.69
CA PHE A 42 -13.15 -5.89 -2.02
C PHE A 42 -12.49 -7.26 -2.09
N ILE A 43 -11.23 -7.40 -1.67
CA ILE A 43 -10.52 -8.69 -1.72
C ILE A 43 -11.27 -9.76 -0.92
N ILE A 44 -11.84 -9.41 0.23
CA ILE A 44 -12.64 -10.32 1.06
C ILE A 44 -13.90 -10.76 0.30
N LYS A 45 -14.66 -9.80 -0.24
CA LYS A 45 -15.93 -10.05 -0.97
C LYS A 45 -15.72 -10.77 -2.30
N ASN A 46 -14.63 -10.48 -2.99
CA ASN A 46 -14.22 -11.08 -4.26
C ASN A 46 -13.54 -12.45 -4.06
N HIS A 47 -13.35 -12.88 -2.81
CA HIS A 47 -12.68 -14.13 -2.43
C HIS A 47 -11.24 -14.24 -2.96
N GLY A 48 -10.54 -13.11 -3.00
CA GLY A 48 -9.16 -12.97 -3.41
C GLY A 48 -8.96 -11.97 -4.54
N ILE A 49 -7.71 -11.84 -4.98
CA ILE A 49 -7.31 -10.99 -6.11
C ILE A 49 -6.55 -11.83 -7.15
N LYS A 50 -6.73 -11.51 -8.42
CA LYS A 50 -6.11 -12.19 -9.56
C LYS A 50 -4.65 -11.77 -9.70
N THR A 51 -3.82 -12.72 -10.14
CA THR A 51 -2.42 -12.46 -10.50
C THR A 51 -2.27 -11.41 -11.58
N GLU A 52 -1.16 -10.69 -11.55
CA GLU A 52 -0.76 -9.76 -12.61
C GLU A 52 -0.74 -10.40 -14.00
N ALA A 53 -0.21 -11.62 -14.11
CA ALA A 53 -0.21 -12.37 -15.36
C ALA A 53 -1.62 -12.58 -15.98
N ASN A 54 -2.66 -12.58 -15.15
CA ASN A 54 -4.05 -12.73 -15.59
C ASN A 54 -4.79 -11.38 -15.66
N TYR A 55 -4.33 -10.37 -14.92
CA TYR A 55 -4.94 -9.04 -14.89
C TYR A 55 -3.87 -7.93 -14.93
N PRO A 56 -3.18 -7.74 -16.08
CA PRO A 56 -2.03 -6.85 -16.15
C PRO A 56 -2.36 -5.40 -15.84
N TYR A 57 -1.42 -4.67 -15.22
CA TYR A 57 -1.53 -3.23 -14.99
C TYR A 57 -1.55 -2.43 -16.29
N GLN A 58 -2.52 -1.51 -16.39
CA GLN A 58 -2.74 -0.68 -17.57
C GLN A 58 -2.59 0.82 -17.29
N ALA A 59 -2.44 1.21 -16.02
CA ALA A 59 -2.33 2.61 -15.60
C ALA A 59 -3.48 3.49 -16.12
N ALA A 60 -4.68 2.93 -16.24
CA ALA A 60 -5.87 3.60 -16.73
C ALA A 60 -7.13 2.92 -16.18
N ASP A 61 -8.21 3.69 -16.11
CA ASP A 61 -9.54 3.13 -15.87
C ASP A 61 -9.96 2.21 -17.01
N GLY A 62 -10.78 1.23 -16.65
CA GLY A 62 -11.28 0.22 -17.57
C GLY A 62 -12.55 -0.42 -17.05
N THR A 63 -13.05 -1.40 -17.79
CA THR A 63 -14.24 -2.14 -17.41
C THR A 63 -13.85 -3.39 -16.63
N CYS A 64 -14.36 -3.53 -15.41
CA CYS A 64 -14.16 -4.74 -14.60
C CYS A 64 -14.41 -6.02 -15.39
N ASN A 65 -13.38 -6.86 -15.51
CA ASN A 65 -13.43 -8.10 -16.25
C ASN A 65 -13.40 -9.31 -15.30
N SER A 66 -14.59 -9.74 -14.89
CA SER A 66 -14.77 -10.95 -14.06
C SER A 66 -14.45 -12.26 -14.77
N LYS A 67 -14.35 -12.26 -16.11
CA LYS A 67 -14.06 -13.45 -16.92
C LYS A 67 -12.56 -13.77 -17.02
N LYS A 68 -11.68 -12.85 -16.63
CA LYS A 68 -10.23 -13.13 -16.53
C LYS A 68 -10.02 -14.28 -15.55
N LYS A 69 -9.07 -15.17 -15.87
CA LYS A 69 -8.86 -16.41 -15.10
C LYS A 69 -8.69 -16.11 -13.62
N ALA A 70 -9.56 -16.73 -12.82
CA ALA A 70 -9.45 -16.77 -11.37
C ALA A 70 -8.22 -17.60 -11.00
N SER A 71 -7.06 -16.95 -10.88
CA SER A 71 -5.92 -17.47 -10.16
C SER A 71 -5.75 -16.57 -8.95
N HIS A 72 -6.59 -16.81 -7.94
CA HIS A 72 -6.52 -16.07 -6.69
C HIS A 72 -5.32 -16.59 -5.91
N ILE A 73 -4.22 -15.85 -5.96
CA ILE A 73 -2.99 -16.23 -5.26
C ILE A 73 -2.93 -15.73 -3.82
N ALA A 74 -3.78 -14.76 -3.49
CA ALA A 74 -3.88 -14.19 -2.15
C ALA A 74 -5.35 -14.02 -1.78
N LYS A 75 -5.69 -14.51 -0.59
CA LYS A 75 -6.97 -14.26 0.09
C LYS A 75 -6.66 -13.72 1.46
N ILE A 76 -7.47 -12.78 1.93
CA ILE A 76 -7.43 -12.31 3.31
C ILE A 76 -8.76 -12.63 3.98
N THR A 77 -8.74 -12.83 5.29
CA THR A 77 -9.94 -13.11 6.08
C THR A 77 -10.49 -11.86 6.78
N GLY A 78 -9.73 -10.77 6.76
CA GLY A 78 -10.07 -9.53 7.44
C GLY A 78 -8.94 -8.50 7.34
N TYR A 79 -9.23 -7.29 7.83
CA TYR A 79 -8.26 -6.23 8.04
C TYR A 79 -8.56 -5.53 9.37
N GLU A 80 -7.60 -4.77 9.89
CA GLU A 80 -7.77 -3.97 11.09
C GLU A 80 -7.15 -2.59 10.86
N LYS A 81 -7.78 -1.55 11.39
CA LYS A 81 -7.24 -0.19 11.37
C LYS A 81 -6.35 0.03 12.59
N VAL A 82 -5.08 0.33 12.35
CA VAL A 82 -4.18 0.81 13.40
C VAL A 82 -4.73 2.12 13.96
N PRO A 83 -4.76 2.32 15.29
CA PRO A 83 -5.19 3.57 15.90
C PRO A 83 -4.47 4.78 15.30
N ALA A 84 -5.25 5.76 14.87
CA ALA A 84 -4.74 6.96 14.23
C ALA A 84 -3.72 7.69 15.12
N ASN A 85 -2.68 8.24 14.50
CA ASN A 85 -1.65 9.07 15.15
C ASN A 85 -0.88 8.37 16.28
N SER A 86 -0.79 7.03 16.27
CA SER A 86 -0.02 6.26 17.26
C SER A 86 1.18 5.55 16.62
N GLU A 87 2.32 6.24 16.52
CA GLU A 87 3.56 5.64 15.97
C GLU A 87 4.01 4.41 16.75
N THR A 88 3.82 4.38 18.07
CA THR A 88 4.13 3.19 18.89
C THR A 88 3.28 1.99 18.49
N THR A 89 1.99 2.19 18.18
CA THR A 89 1.11 1.10 17.76
C THR A 89 1.42 0.69 16.33
N LEU A 90 1.72 1.65 15.44
CA LEU A 90 2.19 1.36 14.09
C LEU A 90 3.51 0.56 14.13
N LEU A 91 4.43 0.87 15.04
CA LEU A 91 5.70 0.14 15.18
C LEU A 91 5.46 -1.31 15.57
N LYS A 92 4.54 -1.56 16.51
CA LYS A 92 4.12 -2.92 16.86
C LYS A 92 3.44 -3.63 15.70
N ALA A 93 2.59 -2.94 14.92
CA ALA A 93 1.92 -3.53 13.77
C ALA A 93 2.93 -3.90 12.66
N VAL A 94 3.82 -2.98 12.30
CA VAL A 94 4.92 -3.19 11.33
C VAL A 94 5.86 -4.30 11.80
N ALA A 95 6.02 -4.49 13.11
CA ALA A 95 6.80 -5.60 13.64
C ALA A 95 6.22 -6.99 13.31
N ASN A 96 4.91 -7.07 13.02
CA ASN A 96 4.23 -8.33 12.72
C ASN A 96 4.01 -8.55 11.21
N GLN A 97 3.78 -7.48 10.44
CA GLN A 97 3.57 -7.55 8.99
C GLN A 97 3.73 -6.16 8.34
N PRO A 98 3.92 -6.05 7.01
CA PRO A 98 3.80 -4.77 6.30
C PRO A 98 2.42 -4.13 6.49
N ILE A 99 2.38 -2.80 6.59
CA ILE A 99 1.15 -2.04 6.86
C ILE A 99 0.94 -0.98 5.78
N SER A 100 -0.26 -0.93 5.18
CA SER A 100 -0.67 0.16 4.30
C SER A 100 -0.85 1.45 5.12
N VAL A 101 -0.26 2.55 4.67
CA VAL A 101 -0.30 3.86 5.34
C VAL A 101 -0.49 4.96 4.30
N SER A 102 -1.07 6.09 4.70
CA SER A 102 -1.14 7.28 3.86
C SER A 102 -0.08 8.29 4.32
N ILE A 103 0.55 8.96 3.36
CA ILE A 103 1.50 10.04 3.58
C ILE A 103 1.12 11.28 2.75
N ASP A 104 1.68 12.43 3.11
CA ASP A 104 1.74 13.56 2.20
C ASP A 104 2.97 13.39 1.29
N GLY A 105 2.73 13.11 0.01
CA GLY A 105 3.76 13.01 -1.03
C GLY A 105 3.79 14.22 -1.97
N GLY A 106 3.01 15.27 -1.72
CA GLY A 106 2.82 16.40 -2.63
C GLY A 106 3.92 17.47 -2.57
N GLY A 107 4.74 17.48 -1.51
CA GLY A 107 5.85 18.42 -1.35
C GLY A 107 6.97 18.20 -2.37
N SER A 108 7.57 19.28 -2.88
CA SER A 108 8.70 19.19 -3.82
C SER A 108 9.93 18.54 -3.21
N ASP A 109 10.14 18.71 -1.90
CA ASP A 109 11.15 18.00 -1.13
C ASP A 109 10.97 16.48 -1.17
N PHE A 110 9.72 15.99 -1.11
CA PHE A 110 9.42 14.56 -1.27
C PHE A 110 9.57 14.09 -2.72
N GLN A 111 9.10 14.87 -3.69
CA GLN A 111 9.18 14.50 -5.12
C GLN A 111 10.63 14.31 -5.62
N PHE A 112 11.57 15.13 -5.12
CA PHE A 112 12.98 15.05 -5.50
C PHE A 112 13.85 14.27 -4.49
N TYR A 113 13.23 13.67 -3.47
CA TYR A 113 13.94 12.82 -2.52
C TYR A 113 14.59 11.63 -3.24
N SER A 114 15.85 11.35 -2.94
CA SER A 114 16.63 10.30 -3.60
C SER A 114 17.33 9.35 -2.62
N SER A 115 17.77 9.85 -1.46
CA SER A 115 18.50 9.06 -0.48
C SER A 115 18.55 9.71 0.90
N GLY A 116 18.88 8.91 1.92
CA GLY A 116 19.02 9.34 3.31
C GLY A 116 17.79 9.04 4.15
N VAL A 117 17.61 9.80 5.24
CA VAL A 117 16.35 9.82 5.99
C VAL A 117 15.63 11.11 5.62
N PHE A 118 14.42 10.99 5.08
CA PHE A 118 13.63 12.15 4.73
C PHE A 118 13.09 12.85 5.99
N THR A 119 13.44 14.13 6.15
CA THR A 119 13.01 14.97 7.28
C THR A 119 12.33 16.27 6.80
N GLY A 120 11.59 16.18 5.70
CA GLY A 120 10.90 17.31 5.09
C GLY A 120 9.81 17.93 5.97
N GLN A 121 9.15 18.96 5.45
CA GLN A 121 8.12 19.66 6.23
C GLN A 121 6.97 18.72 6.59
N ARG A 122 6.59 18.72 7.88
CA ARG A 122 5.40 18.01 8.32
C ARG A 122 4.16 18.68 7.76
N ARG A 123 3.50 18.00 6.84
CA ARG A 123 2.21 18.36 6.28
C ARG A 123 1.22 17.24 6.57
N THR A 124 -0.06 17.56 6.51
CA THR A 124 -1.15 16.64 6.90
C THR A 124 -2.13 16.38 5.76
N GLU A 125 -1.79 16.77 4.53
CA GLU A 125 -2.57 16.46 3.34
C GLU A 125 -2.23 15.04 2.87
N LEU A 126 -2.86 14.05 3.50
CA LEU A 126 -2.66 12.64 3.18
C LEU A 126 -3.24 12.34 1.79
N LYS A 127 -2.37 12.27 0.79
CA LYS A 127 -2.74 12.17 -0.63
C LYS A 127 -2.10 10.98 -1.34
N HIS A 128 -1.17 10.29 -0.70
CA HIS A 128 -0.42 9.18 -1.31
C HIS A 128 -0.46 7.94 -0.43
N GLY A 129 -0.95 6.82 -0.98
CA GLY A 129 -0.98 5.52 -0.33
C GLY A 129 0.35 4.77 -0.54
N VAL A 130 0.94 4.28 0.55
CA VAL A 130 2.23 3.57 0.53
C VAL A 130 2.21 2.41 1.51
N VAL A 131 3.28 1.60 1.52
CA VAL A 131 3.39 0.47 2.46
C VAL A 131 4.59 0.68 3.38
N ALA A 132 4.34 0.74 4.70
CA ALA A 132 5.38 0.65 5.71
C ALA A 132 5.88 -0.80 5.79
N VAL A 133 7.13 -1.03 5.38
CA VAL A 133 7.76 -2.36 5.28
C VAL A 133 8.87 -2.57 6.31
N GLY A 134 9.07 -1.61 7.20
CA GLY A 134 10.07 -1.71 8.25
C GLY A 134 10.33 -0.38 8.92
N TYR A 135 11.28 -0.41 9.84
CA TYR A 135 11.78 0.73 10.57
C TYR A 135 13.21 0.44 10.99
N ASP A 136 14.03 1.47 11.14
CA ASP A 136 15.38 1.34 11.66
C ASP A 136 15.83 2.63 12.33
N THR A 137 17.05 2.60 12.86
CA THR A 137 17.71 3.76 13.45
C THR A 137 19.06 3.94 12.77
N THR A 138 19.37 5.16 12.34
CA THR A 138 20.69 5.50 11.80
C THR A 138 21.77 5.43 12.89
N SER A 139 23.04 5.40 12.50
CA SER A 139 24.16 5.35 13.45
C SER A 139 24.23 6.56 14.39
N ASP A 140 23.71 7.71 13.97
CA ASP A 140 23.60 8.95 14.73
C ASP A 140 22.27 9.06 15.51
N GLY A 141 21.45 8.01 15.54
CA GLY A 141 20.28 7.91 16.41
C GLY A 141 18.97 8.43 15.83
N ILE A 142 18.90 8.66 14.51
CA ILE A 142 17.67 9.09 13.83
C ILE A 142 16.81 7.87 13.53
N ASN A 143 15.62 7.81 14.12
CA ASN A 143 14.64 6.79 13.82
C ASN A 143 13.95 7.09 12.49
N TYR A 144 13.73 6.06 11.66
CA TYR A 144 13.06 6.22 10.38
C TYR A 144 12.21 5.02 10.00
N TRP A 145 11.18 5.29 9.21
CA TRP A 145 10.36 4.28 8.56
C TRP A 145 10.96 3.88 7.22
N ILE A 146 10.93 2.58 6.93
CA ILE A 146 11.22 2.05 5.60
C ILE A 146 9.89 1.90 4.88
N VAL A 147 9.69 2.70 3.85
CA VAL A 147 8.44 2.74 3.08
C VAL A 147 8.69 2.24 1.66
N LYS A 148 7.82 1.38 1.16
CA LYS A 148 7.72 1.03 -0.25
C LYS A 148 6.70 1.97 -0.90
N SER A 149 7.16 2.79 -1.83
CA SER A 149 6.29 3.54 -2.75
C SER A 149 6.03 2.71 -4.02
N SER A 150 4.95 3.03 -4.72
CA SER A 150 4.63 2.62 -6.09
C SER A 150 5.34 3.49 -7.11
#